data_AF-A0AAQ1SSD3-F1
#
_entry.id   AF-A0AAQ1SSD3-F1
#
_cell.length_a   1.000
_cell.length_b   1.000
_cell.length_c   1.000
_cell.angle_alpha   90.00
_cell.angle_beta   90.00
_cell.angle_gamma   90.00
#
_symmetry.space_group_name_H-M   'P 1'
#
loop_
_entity.id
_entity.type
_entity.pdbx_description
1 polymer ?
#
loop_
_entity_poly.entity_id
_entity_poly.type
_entity_poly.pdbx_seq_one_letter_code
_entity_poly.pdbx_strand_id
1 'polypeptide(L)' 'MNKPVPDPPVSDLTYQAAKSQATQVMDNLSGTILQYLDAEAPALRSSLLEAMSAQTDLLQALLAQMKALEAKA' A
#
# COMPACT_ATOMS: atom_id res chain seq x y z
N MET A 1 10.57 -23.92 12.13
CA MET A 1 9.97 -22.57 12.03
C MET A 1 10.45 -21.97 10.72
N ASN A 2 9.58 -21.88 9.71
CA ASN A 2 9.94 -21.21 8.46
C ASN A 2 9.96 -19.72 8.73
N LYS A 3 11.11 -19.07 8.54
CA LYS A 3 11.21 -17.61 8.52
C LYS A 3 10.17 -17.08 7.50
N PRO A 4 9.44 -15.99 7.81
CA PRO A 4 8.64 -15.33 6.80
C PRO A 4 9.58 -14.95 5.66
N VAL A 5 9.27 -15.42 4.45
CA VAL A 5 9.96 -14.96 3.25
C VAL A 5 9.56 -13.49 3.11
N PRO A 6 10.51 -12.54 3.06
CA PRO A 6 10.18 -11.15 2.84
C PRO A 6 9.44 -11.03 1.51
N ASP A 7 8.39 -10.20 1.49
CA ASP A 7 7.66 -9.94 0.26
C ASP A 7 8.64 -9.46 -0.83
N PRO A 8 8.47 -9.92 -2.08
CA PRO A 8 9.32 -9.48 -3.18
C PRO A 8 9.23 -7.96 -3.32
N PRO A 9 10.33 -7.28 -3.68
CA PRO A 9 10.30 -5.84 -3.90
C PRO A 9 9.31 -5.51 -5.03
N VAL A 10 8.66 -4.34 -4.94
CA VAL A 10 7.62 -3.92 -5.90
C VAL A 10 8.10 -3.96 -7.36
N SER A 11 9.39 -3.72 -7.59
CA SER A 11 10.04 -3.79 -8.91
C SER A 11 9.95 -5.16 -9.59
N ASP A 12 9.80 -6.23 -8.81
CA ASP A 12 9.84 -7.62 -9.28
C ASP A 12 8.43 -8.19 -9.50
N LEU A 13 7.40 -7.40 -9.19
CA LEU A 13 6.01 -7.82 -9.36
C LEU A 13 5.62 -7.86 -10.84
N THR A 14 4.84 -8.88 -11.19
CA THR A 14 4.09 -8.89 -12.45
C THR A 14 2.99 -7.83 -12.43
N TYR A 15 2.44 -7.49 -13.61
CA TYR A 15 1.38 -6.49 -13.69
C TYR A 15 0.14 -6.87 -12.86
N GLN A 16 -0.29 -8.14 -12.93
CA GLN A 16 -1.45 -8.62 -12.17
C GLN A 16 -1.18 -8.64 -10.66
N ALA A 17 0.04 -8.99 -10.24
CA ALA A 17 0.41 -8.94 -8.83
C ALA A 17 0.45 -7.50 -8.30
N ALA A 18 1.08 -6.57 -9.05
CA ALA A 18 1.11 -5.16 -8.70
C ALA A 18 -0.30 -4.55 -8.63
N LYS A 19 -1.18 -4.90 -9.58
CA LYS A 19 -2.58 -4.48 -9.58
C LYS A 19 -3.34 -5.01 -8.37
N SER A 20 -3.23 -6.31 -8.08
CA SER A 20 -3.88 -6.93 -6.92
C SER A 20 -3.44 -6.27 -5.61
N GLN A 21 -2.14 -6.02 -5.46
CA GLN A 21 -1.61 -5.36 -4.27
C GLN A 21 -2.04 -3.90 -4.18
N ALA A 22 -2.09 -3.18 -5.31
CA ALA A 22 -2.59 -1.80 -5.33
C ALA A 22 -4.05 -1.72 -4.88
N THR A 23 -4.91 -2.64 -5.33
CA THR A 23 -6.31 -2.74 -4.86
C THR A 23 -6.36 -2.95 -3.34
N GLN A 24 -5.58 -3.89 -2.82
CA GLN A 24 -5.54 -4.14 -1.36
C GLN A 24 -5.06 -2.92 -0.57
N VAL A 25 -4.05 -2.21 -1.08
CA VAL A 25 -3.56 -0.97 -0.44
C VAL A 25 -4.64 0.12 -0.47
N MET A 26 -5.39 0.27 -1.55
CA MET A 26 -6.51 1.23 -1.62
C MET A 26 -7.62 0.88 -0.62
N ASP A 27 -7.98 -0.40 -0.49
CA ASP A 27 -8.98 -0.86 0.48
C ASP A 27 -8.52 -0.56 1.91
N ASN A 28 -7.26 -0.89 2.25
CA ASN A 28 -6.66 -0.59 3.55
C ASN A 28 -6.60 0.92 3.82
N LEU A 29 -6.25 1.72 2.82
CA LEU A 29 -6.17 3.17 2.93
C LEU A 29 -7.55 3.75 3.22
N SER A 30 -8.59 3.27 2.53
CA SER A 30 -9.98 3.67 2.78
C SER A 30 -10.40 3.36 4.24
N GLY A 31 -10.07 2.16 4.73
CA GLY A 31 -10.35 1.77 6.12
C GLY A 31 -9.55 2.57 7.14
N THR A 32 -8.31 2.94 6.82
CA THR A 32 -7.46 3.78 7.68
C THR A 32 -8.00 5.20 7.76
N ILE A 33 -8.50 5.75 6.65
CA ILE A 33 -9.15 7.07 6.62
C ILE A 33 -10.39 7.09 7.49
N LEU A 34 -11.26 6.07 7.39
CA LEU A 34 -12.46 5.99 8.24
C LEU A 34 -12.08 5.95 9.73
N GLN A 35 -11.10 5.12 10.10
CA GLN A 35 -10.59 5.07 11.48
C GLN A 35 -10.00 6.40 11.94
N TYR A 36 -9.31 7.13 11.07
CA TYR A 36 -8.76 8.45 11.39
C TYR A 36 -9.87 9.47 11.69
N LEU A 37 -10.94 9.46 10.89
CA LEU A 37 -12.09 10.34 11.08
C LEU A 37 -12.84 10.03 12.40
N ASP A 38 -12.93 8.75 12.77
CA ASP A 38 -13.58 8.30 14.01
C ASP A 38 -12.68 8.43 15.25
N ALA A 39 -11.36 8.49 15.08
CA ALA A 39 -10.43 8.53 16.20
C ALA A 39 -10.57 9.84 17.01
N GLU A 40 -10.78 9.74 18.32
CA GLU A 40 -10.82 10.91 19.21
C GLU A 40 -9.45 11.22 19.82
N ALA A 41 -8.62 10.19 20.05
CA ALA A 41 -7.33 10.33 20.69
C ALA A 41 -6.27 10.92 19.72
N PRO A 42 -5.57 12.03 20.06
CA PRO A 42 -4.57 12.64 19.18
C PRO A 42 -3.41 11.70 18.81
N ALA A 43 -2.96 10.85 19.74
CA ALA A 43 -1.90 9.88 19.47
C ALA A 43 -2.31 8.84 18.42
N LEU A 44 -3.55 8.35 18.50
CA LEU A 44 -4.11 7.42 17.51
C LEU A 44 -4.22 8.07 16.14
N ARG A 45 -4.70 9.32 16.07
CA ARG A 45 -4.73 10.09 14.81
C ARG A 45 -3.34 10.22 14.19
N SER A 46 -2.31 10.49 14.99
CA SER A 46 -0.92 10.59 14.50
C SER A 46 -0.45 9.27 13.88
N SER A 47 -0.63 8.14 14.59
CA SER A 47 -0.27 6.83 14.05
C SER A 47 -1.03 6.47 12.77
N LEU A 48 -2.30 6.84 12.68
CA LEU A 48 -3.11 6.61 11.48
C LEU A 48 -2.64 7.46 10.30
N LEU A 49 -2.23 8.72 10.52
CA LEU A 49 -1.63 9.56 9.47
C LEU A 49 -0.30 8.98 8.96
N GLU A 50 0.55 8.49 9.84
CA GLU A 50 1.80 7.81 9.46
C GLU A 50 1.50 6.56 8.63
N ALA A 51 0.51 5.76 9.03
CA ALA A 51 0.06 4.60 8.27
C ALA A 51 -0.49 5.00 6.88
N MET A 52 -1.28 6.06 6.78
CA MET A 52 -1.76 6.60 5.50
C MET A 52 -0.62 7.04 4.59
N SER A 53 0.41 7.69 5.15
CA SER A 53 1.59 8.11 4.39
C SER A 53 2.32 6.90 3.81
N ALA A 54 2.64 5.90 4.64
CA ALA A 54 3.33 4.69 4.19
C ALA A 54 2.54 3.91 3.13
N GLN A 55 1.21 3.83 3.29
CA GLN A 55 0.32 3.19 2.31
C GLN A 55 0.27 3.99 0.99
N THR A 56 0.29 5.32 1.05
CA THR A 56 0.32 6.18 -0.15
C THR A 56 1.63 6.00 -0.91
N ASP A 57 2.77 5.94 -0.22
CA ASP A 57 4.08 5.71 -0.84
C ASP A 57 4.14 4.34 -1.53
N LEU A 58 3.64 3.30 -0.87
CA LEU A 58 3.54 1.96 -1.46
C LEU A 58 2.62 1.95 -2.69
N LEU A 59 1.48 2.64 -2.62
CA LEU A 59 0.56 2.74 -3.74
C LEU A 59 1.21 3.44 -4.95
N GLN A 60 1.96 4.53 -4.72
CA GLN A 60 2.70 5.21 -5.78
C GLN A 60 3.73 4.28 -6.45
N ALA A 61 4.47 3.49 -5.66
CA ALA A 61 5.43 2.53 -6.19
C ALA A 61 4.73 1.46 -7.06
N LEU A 62 3.58 0.94 -6.62
CA LEU A 62 2.81 -0.07 -7.36
C LEU A 62 2.26 0.48 -8.69
N LEU A 63 1.72 1.71 -8.67
CA LEU A 63 1.25 2.41 -9.88
C LEU A 63 2.41 2.66 -10.86
N ALA A 64 3.59 3.05 -10.35
CA ALA A 64 4.78 3.24 -11.16
C ALA A 64 5.26 1.94 -11.83
N GLN A 65 5.25 0.82 -11.08
CA GLN A 65 5.58 -0.50 -11.63
C GLN A 65 4.59 -0.91 -12.73
N MET A 66 3.28 -0.76 -12.50
CA MET A 66 2.27 -1.08 -13.51
C MET A 66 2.49 -0.28 -14.79
N LYS A 67 2.73 1.04 -14.67
CA LYS A 67 3.05 1.90 -15.82
C LYS A 67 4.32 1.46 -16.55
N ALA A 68 5.36 1.05 -15.81
CA ALA A 68 6.61 0.57 -16.40
C ALA A 68 6.44 -0.76 -17.16
N LEU A 69 5.54 -1.63 -16.70
CA LEU A 69 5.20 -2.88 -17.37
C LEU A 69 4.32 -2.65 -18.61
N GLU A 70 3.37 -1.71 -18.54
CA GLU A 70 2.54 -1.31 -19.69
C GLU A 70 3.41 -0.73 -20.82
N ALA A 71 4.44 0.05 -20.50
CA ALA A 71 5.35 0.62 -21.50
C ALA A 71 6.24 -0.42 -22.22
N LYS A 72 6.30 -1.66 -21.70
CA LYS A 72 7.08 -2.77 -22.27
C LYS A 72 6.22 -3.78 -23.06
N ALA A 73 4.89 -3.65 -23.01
CA ALA A 73 3.92 -4.49 -23.70
C ALA A 73 3.61 -3.94 -25.09
#